data_AF-A0A7Y6UNA6-F1
#
_entry.id   AF-A0A7Y6UNA6-F1
#
_cell.length_a   1.000
_cell.length_b   1.000
_cell.length_c   1.000
_cell.angle_alpha   90.00
_cell.angle_beta   90.00
_cell.angle_gamma   90.00
#
_symmetry.space_group_name_H-M   'P 1'
#
loop_
_entity.id
_entity.type
_entity.pdbx_description
1 polymer ?
#
loop_
_entity_poly.entity_id
_entity_poly.type
_entity_poly.pdbx_seq_one_letter_code
_entity_poly.pdbx_strand_id
1 'polypeptide(L)'
;MSEMDDEQEPWIKRPQDDRRRRSALGASTAKRRAENPPFTCWTDDAETIDLFIDGRHRAQVLPSSALARLYDPDGNDAGSFTLLWSECPYAAVEHRLGIERVAEVRDESIDGGGIVSPLLREAAERGARAFRESHSAVGEAAHYLERAAAVADLLGMEPSAERQIWRRLINRALDALTGHNVSMALELTESALVGIDRDAILDWQVAWVDCERGAEALRRILLAQATR
;
A
#
# COMPACT_ATOMS: atom_id res chain seq x y z
N MET A 1 40.25 7.80 34.86
CA MET A 1 40.78 8.71 33.82
C MET A 1 41.97 7.98 33.22
N SER A 2 42.00 7.55 31.97
CA SER A 2 41.26 7.94 30.77
C SER A 2 41.31 6.75 29.79
N GLU A 3 40.31 6.70 28.90
CA GLU A 3 40.36 6.10 27.56
C GLU A 3 40.79 4.62 27.46
N MET A 4 39.79 3.74 27.51
CA MET A 4 39.82 2.57 26.64
C MET A 4 39.13 2.96 25.33
N ASP A 5 39.92 2.94 24.27
CA ASP A 5 39.51 2.96 22.86
C ASP A 5 38.45 1.87 22.61
N ASP A 6 37.18 2.28 22.56
CA ASP A 6 36.17 1.55 21.80
C ASP A 6 36.26 2.04 20.35
N GLU A 7 37.27 1.58 19.63
CA GLU A 7 37.27 1.56 18.16
C GLU A 7 36.15 0.62 17.67
N GLN A 8 34.91 1.12 17.69
CA GLN A 8 33.78 0.47 17.05
C GLN A 8 33.98 0.55 15.53
N GLU A 9 34.17 -0.63 14.93
CA GLU A 9 34.31 -0.88 13.50
C GLU A 9 33.44 0.04 12.63
N PRO A 10 33.97 0.57 11.51
CA PRO A 10 33.23 1.42 10.59
C PRO A 10 32.36 0.55 9.70
N TRP A 11 31.26 0.02 10.24
CA TRP A 11 30.14 -0.42 9.41
C TRP A 11 29.75 0.81 8.60
N ILE A 12 30.04 0.78 7.29
CA ILE A 12 29.71 1.85 6.34
C ILE A 12 28.21 2.11 6.49
N LYS A 13 27.85 3.10 7.30
CA LYS A 13 26.46 3.55 7.44
C LYS A 13 26.02 3.86 6.03
N ARG A 14 25.01 3.13 5.56
CA ARG A 14 24.51 3.37 4.21
C ARG A 14 24.11 4.85 4.18
N PRO A 15 24.29 5.56 3.07
CA PRO A 15 23.99 6.99 3.05
C PRO A 15 22.55 7.31 3.49
N GLN A 16 21.61 6.37 3.34
CA GLN A 16 20.24 6.44 3.89
C GLN A 16 20.13 6.41 5.43
N ASP A 17 21.11 5.86 6.15
CA ASP A 17 21.13 5.75 7.61
C ASP A 17 21.69 7.02 8.28
N ASP A 18 22.26 7.95 7.51
CA ASP A 18 22.76 9.22 8.01
C ASP A 18 21.61 10.16 8.40
N ARG A 19 21.43 10.33 9.71
CA ARG A 19 20.44 11.24 10.29
C ARG A 19 20.62 12.69 9.82
N ARG A 20 21.86 13.16 9.63
CA ARG A 20 22.12 14.54 9.15
C ARG A 20 21.66 14.72 7.72
N ARG A 21 21.90 13.72 6.86
CA ARG A 21 21.43 13.72 5.48
C ARG A 21 19.90 13.73 5.42
N ARG A 22 19.21 12.88 6.21
CA ARG A 22 17.74 12.88 6.29
C ARG A 22 17.18 14.21 6.78
N SER A 23 17.78 14.81 7.81
CA SER A 23 17.34 16.12 8.32
C SER A 23 17.58 17.25 7.31
N ALA A 24 18.71 17.25 6.60
CA ALA A 24 18.99 18.24 5.55
C ALA A 24 18.03 18.10 4.35
N LEU A 25 17.69 16.86 3.98
CA LEU A 25 16.70 16.56 2.94
C LEU A 25 15.30 17.02 3.36
N GLY A 26 14.86 16.69 4.58
CA GLY A 26 13.59 17.18 5.11
C GLY A 26 13.49 18.72 5.12
N ALA A 27 14.58 19.41 5.47
CA ALA A 27 14.65 20.86 5.41
C ALA A 27 14.61 21.40 3.96
N SER A 28 15.28 20.72 3.02
CA SER A 28 15.25 21.06 1.60
C SER A 28 13.86 20.89 0.97
N THR A 29 13.19 19.77 1.26
CA THR A 29 11.80 19.52 0.82
C THR A 29 10.85 20.55 1.41
N ALA A 30 10.94 20.84 2.71
CA ALA A 30 10.13 21.86 3.36
C ALA A 30 10.35 23.26 2.75
N LYS A 31 11.61 23.64 2.49
CA LYS A 31 11.96 24.89 1.82
C LYS A 31 11.35 24.95 0.41
N ARG A 32 11.45 23.86 -0.36
CA ARG A 32 10.88 23.80 -1.71
C ARG A 32 9.36 23.87 -1.69
N ARG A 33 8.69 23.19 -0.76
CA ARG A 33 7.22 23.32 -0.57
C ARG A 33 6.83 24.75 -0.19
N ALA A 34 7.66 25.49 0.54
CA ALA A 34 7.41 26.90 0.83
C ALA A 34 7.58 27.79 -0.42
N GLU A 35 8.57 27.51 -1.26
CA GLU A 35 8.83 28.25 -2.51
C GLU A 35 7.85 27.89 -3.63
N ASN A 36 7.40 26.64 -3.68
CA ASN A 36 6.53 26.06 -4.69
C ASN A 36 5.45 25.21 -3.98
N PRO A 37 4.45 25.83 -3.35
CA PRO A 37 3.41 25.08 -2.64
C PRO A 37 2.70 24.11 -3.59
N PRO A 38 2.37 22.89 -3.11
CA PRO A 38 1.55 21.98 -3.90
C PRO A 38 0.18 22.63 -4.11
N PHE A 39 -0.30 22.65 -5.35
CA PHE A 39 -1.57 23.27 -5.71
C PHE A 39 -2.51 22.23 -6.31
N THR A 40 -2.31 21.89 -7.59
CA THR A 40 -3.04 20.83 -8.30
C THR A 40 -2.02 19.83 -8.81
N CYS A 41 -1.53 18.99 -7.91
CA CYS A 41 -0.44 18.05 -8.16
C CYS A 41 -0.50 16.85 -7.23
N TRP A 42 0.12 15.77 -7.68
CA TRP A 42 0.52 14.67 -6.82
C TRP A 42 1.91 14.91 -6.24
N THR A 43 2.13 14.52 -4.99
CA THR A 43 3.44 14.44 -4.35
C THR A 43 3.67 13.02 -3.87
N ASP A 44 4.68 12.37 -4.42
CA ASP A 44 5.01 10.96 -4.18
C ASP A 44 6.33 10.90 -3.40
N ASP A 45 6.29 10.35 -2.19
CA ASP A 45 7.47 10.09 -1.39
C ASP A 45 7.58 8.59 -1.04
N ALA A 46 8.58 8.23 -0.22
CA ALA A 46 8.84 6.82 0.09
C ALA A 46 7.71 6.14 0.89
N GLU A 47 6.89 6.90 1.62
CA GLU A 47 5.88 6.37 2.54
C GLU A 47 4.45 6.64 2.05
N THR A 48 4.26 7.71 1.27
CA THR A 48 2.95 8.28 0.95
C THR A 48 2.90 8.83 -0.48
N ILE A 49 1.71 8.81 -1.07
CA ILE A 49 1.41 9.53 -2.31
C ILE A 49 0.21 10.44 -2.02
N ASP A 50 0.47 11.73 -1.86
CA ASP A 50 -0.55 12.72 -1.52
C ASP A 50 -1.03 13.47 -2.78
N LEU A 51 -2.33 13.73 -2.84
CA LEU A 51 -2.97 14.54 -3.88
C LEU A 51 -3.38 15.88 -3.31
N PHE A 52 -2.96 16.95 -3.98
CA PHE A 52 -3.45 18.30 -3.75
C PHE A 52 -4.29 18.77 -4.95
N ILE A 53 -5.43 19.40 -4.68
CA ILE A 53 -6.25 20.12 -5.66
C ILE A 53 -6.52 21.52 -5.09
N ASP A 54 -6.20 22.54 -5.87
CA ASP A 54 -6.32 23.95 -5.48
C ASP A 54 -5.67 24.27 -4.12
N GLY A 55 -4.54 23.63 -3.83
CA GLY A 55 -3.77 23.80 -2.61
C GLY A 55 -4.32 23.04 -1.40
N ARG A 56 -5.36 22.22 -1.59
CA ARG A 56 -6.00 21.44 -0.53
C ARG A 56 -5.66 19.97 -0.67
N HIS A 57 -5.34 19.33 0.43
CA HIS A 57 -5.11 17.89 0.47
C HIS A 57 -6.43 17.14 0.23
N ARG A 58 -6.49 16.33 -0.84
CA ARG A 58 -7.72 15.63 -1.27
C ARG A 58 -7.64 14.13 -1.11
N ALA A 59 -6.43 13.57 -1.11
CA ALA A 59 -6.25 12.15 -0.88
C ALA A 59 -4.82 11.84 -0.44
N GLN A 60 -4.68 10.76 0.31
CA GLN A 60 -3.40 10.18 0.70
C GLN A 60 -3.44 8.68 0.42
N VAL A 61 -2.45 8.20 -0.34
CA VAL A 61 -2.21 6.78 -0.54
C VAL A 61 -1.08 6.34 0.37
N LEU A 62 -1.26 5.19 1.02
CA LEU A 62 -0.32 4.53 1.91
C LEU A 62 0.06 3.17 1.31
N PRO A 63 1.05 3.10 0.40
CA PRO A 63 1.35 1.90 -0.37
C PRO A 63 1.61 0.66 0.49
N SER A 64 2.29 0.84 1.63
CA SER A 64 2.62 -0.21 2.60
C SER A 64 1.39 -0.87 3.23
N SER A 65 0.28 -0.16 3.33
CA SER A 65 -0.97 -0.64 3.93
C SER A 65 -2.08 -0.89 2.92
N ALA A 66 -1.81 -0.74 1.62
CA ALA A 66 -2.81 -0.78 0.55
C ALA A 66 -3.95 0.23 0.70
N LEU A 67 -3.83 1.26 1.53
CA LEU A 67 -4.94 2.14 1.88
C LEU A 67 -4.86 3.45 1.10
N ALA A 68 -5.99 3.88 0.54
CA ALA A 68 -6.19 5.24 0.09
C ALA A 68 -7.23 5.93 0.97
N ARG A 69 -6.86 7.06 1.56
CA ARG A 69 -7.75 7.97 2.29
C ARG A 69 -8.17 9.11 1.38
N LEU A 70 -9.43 9.51 1.46
CA LEU A 70 -10.00 10.61 0.70
C LEU A 70 -10.45 11.70 1.67
N TYR A 71 -10.25 12.94 1.27
CA TYR A 71 -10.64 14.10 2.06
C TYR A 71 -11.72 14.90 1.32
N ASP A 72 -12.65 15.52 2.05
CA ASP A 72 -13.65 16.44 1.53
C ASP A 72 -13.04 17.83 1.23
N PRO A 73 -13.73 18.74 0.53
CA PRO A 73 -13.14 20.04 0.14
C PRO A 73 -12.68 20.90 1.33
N ASP A 74 -13.16 20.61 2.53
CA ASP A 74 -12.78 21.28 3.76
C ASP A 74 -11.58 20.59 4.46
N GLY A 75 -11.14 19.44 3.96
CA GLY A 75 -10.00 18.67 4.45
C GLY A 75 -10.37 17.61 5.50
N ASN A 76 -11.66 17.33 5.70
CA ASN A 76 -12.12 16.28 6.61
C ASN A 76 -12.07 14.92 5.93
N ASP A 77 -11.96 13.84 6.71
CA ASP A 77 -12.04 12.48 6.20
C ASP A 77 -13.41 12.23 5.53
N ALA A 78 -13.37 11.91 4.24
CA ALA A 78 -14.54 11.59 3.42
C ALA A 78 -14.68 10.08 3.18
N GLY A 79 -13.72 9.28 3.65
CA GLY A 79 -13.70 7.84 3.53
C GLY A 79 -12.38 7.30 3.03
N SER A 80 -12.32 5.98 2.91
CA SER A 80 -11.13 5.27 2.46
C SER A 80 -11.49 4.05 1.62
N PHE A 81 -10.52 3.52 0.89
CA PHE A 81 -10.66 2.28 0.16
C PHE A 81 -9.33 1.53 0.05
N THR A 82 -9.41 0.23 -0.17
CA THR A 82 -8.26 -0.65 -0.39
C THR A 82 -7.88 -0.64 -1.87
N LEU A 83 -6.61 -0.37 -2.15
CA LEU A 83 -6.01 -0.40 -3.47
C LEU A 83 -5.52 -1.81 -3.82
N LEU A 84 -5.96 -2.26 -4.98
CA LEU A 84 -5.49 -3.50 -5.58
C LEU A 84 -4.25 -3.25 -6.46
N TRP A 85 -3.37 -4.24 -6.61
CA TRP A 85 -2.21 -4.20 -7.51
C TRP A 85 -2.58 -4.10 -8.99
N SER A 86 -3.79 -4.52 -9.36
CA SER A 86 -4.35 -4.24 -10.67
C SER A 86 -4.68 -2.76 -10.90
N GLU A 87 -4.54 -1.89 -9.90
CA GLU A 87 -4.89 -0.48 -9.96
C GLU A 87 -3.66 0.43 -9.95
N CYS A 88 -3.70 1.47 -10.78
CA CYS A 88 -2.76 2.58 -10.66
C CYS A 88 -3.28 3.49 -9.53
N PRO A 89 -2.50 3.77 -8.47
CA PRO A 89 -2.97 4.54 -7.32
C PRO A 89 -3.49 5.93 -7.72
N TYR A 90 -2.76 6.61 -8.62
CA TYR A 90 -3.17 7.91 -9.15
C TYR A 90 -4.54 7.85 -9.83
N ALA A 91 -4.70 6.93 -10.78
CA ALA A 91 -5.94 6.82 -11.57
C ALA A 91 -7.11 6.33 -10.72
N ALA A 92 -6.86 5.42 -9.77
CA ALA A 92 -7.89 4.90 -8.87
C ALA A 92 -8.47 5.99 -7.98
N VAL A 93 -7.61 6.82 -7.39
CA VAL A 93 -8.03 7.97 -6.57
C VAL A 93 -8.74 9.02 -7.43
N GLU A 94 -8.20 9.38 -8.60
CA GLU A 94 -8.83 10.35 -9.51
C GLU A 94 -10.25 9.92 -9.90
N HIS A 95 -10.41 8.65 -10.27
CA HIS A 95 -11.71 8.06 -10.57
C HIS A 95 -12.65 8.10 -9.36
N ARG A 96 -12.16 7.78 -8.15
CA ARG A 96 -12.97 7.75 -6.93
C ARG A 96 -13.43 9.15 -6.50
N LEU A 97 -12.60 10.16 -6.73
CA LEU A 97 -12.94 11.57 -6.50
C LEU A 97 -13.79 12.18 -7.63
N GLY A 98 -13.90 11.50 -8.78
CA GLY A 98 -14.63 12.01 -9.95
C GLY A 98 -13.96 13.22 -10.60
N ILE A 99 -12.62 13.30 -10.54
CA ILE A 99 -11.84 14.41 -11.09
C ILE A 99 -11.11 13.99 -12.37
N GLU A 100 -10.71 14.99 -13.17
CA GLU A 100 -9.84 14.77 -14.31
C GLU A 100 -8.41 14.39 -13.88
N ARG A 101 -7.65 13.85 -14.83
CA ARG A 101 -6.25 13.46 -14.63
C ARG A 101 -5.41 14.68 -14.23
N VAL A 102 -4.75 14.59 -13.09
CA VAL A 102 -3.77 15.58 -12.63
C VAL A 102 -2.44 15.30 -13.33
N ALA A 103 -2.01 16.25 -14.16
CA ALA A 103 -0.82 16.10 -14.99
C ALA A 103 0.49 16.13 -14.18
N GLU A 104 0.53 16.95 -13.12
CA GLU A 104 1.73 17.17 -12.33
C GLU A 104 1.89 16.09 -11.25
N VAL A 105 3.02 15.39 -11.29
CA VAL A 105 3.44 14.43 -10.27
C VAL A 105 4.84 14.82 -9.83
N ARG A 106 5.02 15.13 -8.55
CA ARG A 106 6.30 15.51 -7.95
C ARG A 106 6.88 14.32 -7.22
N ASP A 107 8.12 13.99 -7.54
CA ASP A 107 8.90 12.99 -6.83
C ASP A 107 9.56 13.64 -5.62
N GLU A 108 8.92 13.58 -4.45
CA GLU A 108 9.42 14.10 -3.18
C GLU A 108 10.23 13.07 -2.39
N SER A 109 10.55 11.93 -3.00
CA SER A 109 11.52 10.99 -2.43
C SER A 109 12.90 11.64 -2.25
N ILE A 110 13.75 10.96 -1.47
CA ILE A 110 15.14 11.39 -1.24
C ILE A 110 15.90 11.59 -2.56
N ASP A 111 15.62 10.75 -3.56
CA ASP A 111 16.33 10.75 -4.83
C ASP A 111 15.70 11.73 -5.85
N GLY A 112 14.37 11.88 -5.84
CA GLY A 112 13.65 12.81 -6.70
C GLY A 112 13.75 14.27 -6.28
N GLY A 113 13.93 14.51 -4.97
CA GLY A 113 14.21 15.82 -4.40
C GLY A 113 13.13 16.86 -4.59
N GLY A 114 11.91 16.48 -4.99
CA GLY A 114 10.75 17.33 -5.26
C GLY A 114 10.65 17.84 -6.71
N ILE A 115 11.17 17.10 -7.68
CA ILE A 115 11.10 17.45 -9.12
C ILE A 115 9.84 16.83 -9.73
N VAL A 116 9.22 17.53 -10.68
CA VAL A 116 8.11 16.97 -11.47
C VAL A 116 8.63 15.80 -12.31
N SER A 117 8.09 14.61 -12.08
CA SER A 117 8.50 13.36 -12.71
C SER A 117 7.28 12.61 -13.26
N PRO A 118 7.04 12.61 -14.58
CA PRO A 118 5.95 11.83 -15.18
C PRO A 118 6.20 10.31 -15.05
N LEU A 119 7.46 9.91 -14.85
CA LEU A 119 7.89 8.51 -14.81
C LEU A 119 7.27 7.72 -13.66
N LEU A 120 6.95 8.37 -12.53
CA LEU A 120 6.34 7.71 -11.37
C LEU A 120 4.96 7.17 -11.72
N ARG A 121 4.09 8.02 -12.27
CA ARG A 121 2.78 7.60 -12.74
C ARG A 121 2.89 6.55 -13.84
N GLU A 122 3.73 6.78 -14.83
CA GLU A 122 3.88 5.82 -15.93
C GLU A 122 4.36 4.45 -15.44
N ALA A 123 5.27 4.40 -14.46
CA ALA A 123 5.72 3.17 -13.85
C ALA A 123 4.57 2.46 -13.12
N ALA A 124 3.76 3.20 -12.34
CA ALA A 124 2.59 2.65 -11.67
C ALA A 124 1.52 2.14 -12.65
N GLU A 125 1.25 2.89 -13.72
CA GLU A 125 0.32 2.49 -14.79
C GLU A 125 0.79 1.21 -15.52
N ARG A 126 2.09 1.12 -15.83
CA ARG A 126 2.69 -0.08 -16.43
C ARG A 126 2.62 -1.27 -15.48
N GLY A 127 2.95 -1.08 -14.21
CA GLY A 127 2.89 -2.13 -13.18
C GLY A 127 1.48 -2.70 -13.03
N ALA A 128 0.49 -1.82 -12.86
CA ALA A 128 -0.91 -2.21 -12.76
C ALA A 128 -1.41 -2.94 -14.01
N ARG A 129 -1.01 -2.48 -15.21
CA ARG A 129 -1.34 -3.16 -16.47
C ARG A 129 -0.73 -4.56 -16.55
N ALA A 130 0.57 -4.69 -16.30
CA ALA A 130 1.27 -5.97 -16.35
C ALA A 130 0.67 -6.97 -15.34
N PHE A 131 0.22 -6.48 -14.19
CA PHE A 131 -0.46 -7.29 -13.19
C PHE A 131 -1.81 -7.83 -13.70
N ARG A 132 -2.65 -6.96 -14.30
CA ARG A 132 -3.93 -7.36 -14.93
C ARG A 132 -3.76 -8.33 -16.10
N GLU A 133 -2.69 -8.19 -16.87
CA GLU A 133 -2.39 -9.10 -17.98
C GLU A 133 -1.99 -10.49 -17.48
N SER A 134 -1.37 -10.57 -16.29
CA SER A 134 -0.93 -11.81 -15.67
C SER A 134 -2.03 -12.51 -14.84
N HIS A 135 -3.06 -11.78 -14.40
CA HIS A 135 -4.07 -12.30 -13.47
C HIS A 135 -5.50 -11.99 -13.92
N SER A 136 -6.36 -13.01 -13.93
CA SER A 136 -7.81 -12.79 -13.96
C SER A 136 -8.28 -12.20 -12.62
N ALA A 137 -9.52 -11.68 -12.54
CA ALA A 137 -10.05 -11.15 -11.28
C ALA A 137 -10.00 -12.19 -10.13
N VAL A 138 -10.37 -13.44 -10.42
CA VAL A 138 -10.26 -14.55 -9.44
C VAL A 138 -8.80 -14.86 -9.14
N GLY A 139 -7.93 -14.85 -10.16
CA GLY A 139 -6.49 -15.07 -10.00
C GLY A 139 -5.81 -14.01 -9.15
N GLU A 140 -6.23 -12.74 -9.26
CA GLU A 140 -5.76 -11.65 -8.41
C GLU A 140 -6.19 -11.86 -6.94
N ALA A 141 -7.45 -12.22 -6.69
CA ALA A 141 -7.90 -12.55 -5.34
C ALA A 141 -7.09 -13.71 -4.74
N ALA A 142 -6.90 -14.80 -5.50
CA ALA A 142 -6.10 -15.94 -5.09
C ALA A 142 -4.65 -15.54 -4.80
N HIS A 143 -4.05 -14.71 -5.66
CA HIS A 143 -2.68 -14.22 -5.50
C HIS A 143 -2.46 -13.54 -4.14
N TYR A 144 -3.39 -12.67 -3.71
CA TYR A 144 -3.28 -12.04 -2.39
C TYR A 144 -3.39 -13.06 -1.25
N LEU A 145 -4.33 -14.00 -1.33
CA LEU A 145 -4.53 -15.01 -0.29
C LEU A 145 -3.33 -15.97 -0.19
N GLU A 146 -2.73 -16.36 -1.32
CA GLU A 146 -1.50 -17.17 -1.37
C GLU A 146 -0.34 -16.44 -0.71
N ARG A 147 -0.17 -15.14 -1.00
CA ARG A 147 0.84 -14.31 -0.34
C ARG A 147 0.62 -14.22 1.16
N ALA A 148 -0.60 -13.96 1.60
CA ALA A 148 -0.92 -13.92 3.02
C ALA A 148 -0.61 -15.25 3.70
N ALA A 149 -0.97 -16.38 3.08
CA ALA A 149 -0.65 -17.71 3.60
C ALA A 149 0.86 -17.98 3.67
N ALA A 150 1.64 -17.53 2.69
CA ALA A 150 3.09 -17.70 2.64
C ALA A 150 3.81 -16.90 3.73
N VAL A 151 3.30 -15.72 4.08
CA VAL A 151 3.85 -14.88 5.16
C VAL A 151 3.75 -15.57 6.52
N ALA A 152 2.79 -16.49 6.71
CA ALA A 152 2.71 -17.30 7.93
C ALA A 152 3.94 -18.19 8.16
N ASP A 153 4.68 -18.54 7.10
CA ASP A 153 5.82 -19.48 7.13
C ASP A 153 7.18 -18.79 7.37
N LEU A 154 7.24 -17.46 7.31
CA LEU A 154 8.49 -16.71 7.15
C LEU A 154 9.36 -16.58 8.42
N LEU A 155 8.83 -16.90 9.62
CA LEU A 155 9.56 -16.64 10.88
C LEU A 155 10.02 -17.85 11.69
N GLY A 156 9.89 -19.08 11.21
CA GLY A 156 10.51 -20.26 11.86
C GLY A 156 10.16 -20.48 13.35
N MET A 157 9.15 -19.77 13.86
CA MET A 157 8.60 -19.90 15.20
C MET A 157 7.38 -20.81 15.12
N GLU A 158 7.23 -21.69 16.10
CA GLU A 158 6.05 -22.56 16.21
C GLU A 158 4.78 -21.71 16.09
N PRO A 159 3.89 -21.97 15.11
CA PRO A 159 2.75 -21.12 14.89
C PRO A 159 1.82 -21.22 16.10
N SER A 160 1.53 -20.08 16.72
CA SER A 160 0.52 -19.99 17.78
C SER A 160 -0.82 -20.57 17.31
N ALA A 161 -1.66 -21.02 18.24
CA ALA A 161 -2.98 -21.58 17.89
C ALA A 161 -3.81 -20.61 17.02
N GLU A 162 -3.71 -19.30 17.28
CA GLU A 162 -4.31 -18.23 16.48
C GLU A 162 -3.76 -18.20 15.04
N ARG A 163 -2.43 -18.32 14.85
CA ARG A 163 -1.83 -18.43 13.51
C ARG A 163 -2.38 -19.60 12.71
N GLN A 164 -2.56 -20.74 13.38
CA GLN A 164 -3.10 -21.94 12.74
C GLN A 164 -4.59 -21.79 12.40
N ILE A 165 -5.35 -20.99 13.13
CA ILE A 165 -6.77 -20.75 12.85
C ILE A 165 -6.91 -19.92 11.58
N TRP A 166 -6.30 -18.72 11.51
CA TRP A 166 -6.47 -17.86 10.35
C TRP A 166 -5.86 -18.50 9.10
N ARG A 167 -4.69 -19.16 9.20
CA ARG A 167 -4.10 -19.88 8.06
C ARG A 167 -5.02 -20.96 7.51
N ARG A 168 -5.69 -21.73 8.38
CA ARG A 168 -6.70 -22.72 7.94
C ARG A 168 -7.88 -22.06 7.23
N LEU A 169 -8.32 -20.89 7.68
CA LEU A 169 -9.37 -20.14 7.02
C LEU A 169 -8.94 -19.66 5.62
N ILE A 170 -7.72 -19.13 5.48
CA ILE A 170 -7.17 -18.71 4.18
C ILE A 170 -7.01 -19.90 3.23
N ASN A 171 -6.47 -21.02 3.69
CA ASN A 171 -6.39 -22.23 2.84
C ASN A 171 -7.77 -22.71 2.39
N ARG A 172 -8.78 -22.69 3.27
CA ARG A 172 -10.16 -23.02 2.89
C ARG A 172 -10.76 -22.00 1.93
N ALA A 173 -10.39 -20.72 2.02
CA ALA A 173 -10.82 -19.69 1.07
C ALA A 173 -10.21 -19.94 -0.33
N LEU A 174 -8.95 -20.36 -0.40
CA LEU A 174 -8.28 -20.78 -1.63
C LEU A 174 -8.94 -22.03 -2.24
N ASP A 175 -9.28 -23.02 -1.42
CA ASP A 175 -10.05 -24.19 -1.86
C ASP A 175 -11.43 -23.78 -2.41
N ALA A 176 -12.10 -22.83 -1.74
CA ALA A 176 -13.38 -22.28 -2.18
C ALA A 176 -13.27 -21.57 -3.55
N LEU A 177 -12.20 -20.80 -3.77
CA LEU A 177 -11.93 -20.16 -5.07
C LEU A 177 -11.68 -21.17 -6.17
N THR A 178 -10.93 -22.24 -5.87
CA THR A 178 -10.70 -23.35 -6.79
C THR A 178 -12.02 -24.04 -7.17
N GLY A 179 -12.94 -24.16 -6.21
CA GLY A 179 -14.31 -24.63 -6.43
C GLY A 179 -15.27 -23.57 -7.00
N HIS A 180 -14.78 -22.40 -7.43
CA HIS A 180 -15.56 -21.27 -7.94
C HIS A 180 -16.64 -20.71 -6.98
N ASN A 181 -16.51 -20.94 -5.67
CA ASN A 181 -17.41 -20.43 -4.65
C ASN A 181 -16.85 -19.13 -4.04
N VAL A 182 -17.03 -18.02 -4.77
CA VAL A 182 -16.50 -16.69 -4.41
C VAL A 182 -17.11 -16.16 -3.10
N SER A 183 -18.40 -16.39 -2.84
CA SER A 183 -19.05 -15.95 -1.60
C SER A 183 -18.46 -16.64 -0.38
N MET A 184 -18.29 -17.97 -0.44
CA MET A 184 -17.66 -18.72 0.65
C MET A 184 -16.20 -18.32 0.84
N ALA A 185 -15.47 -18.04 -0.25
CA ALA A 185 -14.11 -17.53 -0.16
C ALA A 185 -14.08 -16.19 0.61
N LEU A 186 -14.98 -15.27 0.29
CA LEU A 186 -15.07 -13.98 0.98
C LEU A 186 -15.37 -14.15 2.46
N GLU A 187 -16.38 -14.94 2.83
CA GLU A 187 -16.75 -15.19 4.22
C GLU A 187 -15.58 -15.76 5.05
N LEU A 188 -14.81 -16.68 4.45
CA LEU A 188 -13.64 -17.27 5.09
C LEU A 188 -12.49 -16.27 5.22
N THR A 189 -12.25 -15.43 4.21
CA THR A 189 -11.24 -14.37 4.26
C THR A 189 -11.60 -13.31 5.31
N GLU A 190 -12.86 -12.87 5.39
CA GLU A 190 -13.31 -11.90 6.39
C GLU A 190 -13.21 -12.49 7.81
N SER A 191 -13.54 -13.77 7.98
CA SER A 191 -13.33 -14.47 9.25
C SER A 191 -11.85 -14.54 9.64
N ALA A 192 -10.96 -14.72 8.67
CA ALA A 192 -9.52 -14.72 8.91
C ALA A 192 -9.02 -13.35 9.34
N LEU A 193 -9.49 -12.26 8.70
CA LEU A 193 -9.13 -10.88 9.03
C LEU A 193 -9.43 -10.50 10.49
N VAL A 194 -10.54 -10.98 11.05
CA VAL A 194 -10.88 -10.75 12.47
C VAL A 194 -9.87 -11.40 13.42
N GLY A 195 -9.24 -12.49 13.01
CA GLY A 195 -8.26 -13.23 13.81
C GLY A 195 -6.80 -12.81 13.60
N ILE A 196 -6.53 -11.88 12.67
CA ILE A 196 -5.18 -11.37 12.41
C ILE A 196 -5.02 -10.04 13.15
N ASP A 197 -4.05 -9.98 14.05
CA ASP A 197 -3.69 -8.72 14.72
C ASP A 197 -3.11 -7.74 13.68
N ARG A 198 -3.87 -6.67 13.42
CA ARG A 198 -3.50 -5.60 12.49
C ARG A 198 -2.32 -4.77 13.01
N ASP A 199 -2.20 -4.64 14.33
CA ASP A 199 -1.23 -3.76 14.99
C ASP A 199 0.06 -4.52 15.36
N ALA A 200 0.11 -5.83 15.13
CA ALA A 200 1.30 -6.63 15.31
C ALA A 200 2.40 -6.22 14.30
N ILE A 201 3.63 -6.07 14.82
CA ILE A 201 4.80 -5.66 14.03
C ILE A 201 5.21 -6.80 13.06
N LEU A 202 5.71 -6.43 11.88
CA LEU A 202 6.28 -7.30 10.84
C LEU A 202 5.22 -8.07 10.03
N ASP A 203 5.44 -9.37 9.84
CA ASP A 203 4.74 -10.28 8.94
C ASP A 203 3.22 -10.29 9.10
N TRP A 204 2.72 -10.07 10.32
CA TRP A 204 1.27 -10.06 10.59
C TRP A 204 0.58 -8.91 9.87
N GLN A 205 1.20 -7.73 9.87
CA GLN A 205 0.68 -6.57 9.15
C GLN A 205 0.65 -6.83 7.64
N VAL A 206 1.68 -7.50 7.09
CA VAL A 206 1.74 -7.84 5.65
C VAL A 206 0.66 -8.84 5.29
N ALA A 207 0.50 -9.91 6.08
CA ALA A 207 -0.54 -10.91 5.88
C ALA A 207 -1.95 -10.29 6.00
N TRP A 208 -2.15 -9.37 6.95
CA TRP A 208 -3.40 -8.63 7.09
C TRP A 208 -3.70 -7.80 5.84
N VAL A 209 -2.73 -7.03 5.35
CA VAL A 209 -2.88 -6.18 4.15
C VAL A 209 -3.22 -7.01 2.91
N ASP A 210 -2.54 -8.14 2.72
CA ASP A 210 -2.84 -9.03 1.60
C ASP A 210 -4.21 -9.72 1.76
N CYS A 211 -4.62 -10.10 2.99
CA CYS A 211 -5.99 -10.58 3.23
C CYS A 211 -7.06 -9.52 2.94
N GLU A 212 -6.81 -8.26 3.30
CA GLU A 212 -7.72 -7.13 3.07
C GLU A 212 -7.88 -6.88 1.56
N ARG A 213 -6.76 -6.90 0.80
CA ARG A 213 -6.80 -6.86 -0.68
C ARG A 213 -7.57 -8.04 -1.27
N GLY A 214 -7.34 -9.24 -0.74
CA GLY A 214 -8.07 -10.44 -1.14
C GLY A 214 -9.58 -10.29 -0.94
N ALA A 215 -10.01 -9.86 0.23
CA ALA A 215 -11.42 -9.59 0.53
C ALA A 215 -12.01 -8.53 -0.41
N GLU A 216 -11.31 -7.42 -0.64
CA GLU A 216 -11.77 -6.38 -1.55
C GLU A 216 -11.90 -6.87 -3.00
N ALA A 217 -10.93 -7.64 -3.50
CA ALA A 217 -11.00 -8.25 -4.82
C ALA A 217 -12.22 -9.18 -4.95
N LEU A 218 -12.49 -10.01 -3.93
CA LEU A 218 -13.66 -10.90 -3.89
C LEU A 218 -14.99 -10.13 -3.87
N ARG A 219 -15.09 -9.05 -3.08
CA ARG A 219 -16.28 -8.17 -3.06
C ARG A 219 -16.56 -7.59 -4.44
N ARG A 220 -15.52 -7.13 -5.15
CA ARG A 220 -15.68 -6.59 -6.52
C ARG A 220 -16.11 -7.65 -7.53
N ILE A 221 -15.65 -8.90 -7.40
CA ILE A 221 -16.12 -10.01 -8.24
C ILE A 221 -17.62 -10.25 -8.00
N LEU A 222 -18.06 -10.33 -6.74
CA LEU A 222 -19.46 -10.53 -6.40
C LEU A 222 -20.34 -9.38 -6.89
N LEU A 223 -19.87 -8.13 -6.72
CA LEU A 223 -20.58 -6.96 -7.24
C LEU A 223 -20.74 -7.03 -8.77
N ALA A 224 -19.66 -7.37 -9.49
CA ALA A 224 -19.70 -7.50 -10.95
C ALA A 224 -20.62 -8.65 -11.42
N GLN A 225 -20.79 -9.70 -10.63
CA GLN A 225 -21.74 -10.79 -10.90
C GLN A 225 -23.19 -10.34 -10.65
N ALA A 226 -23.43 -9.53 -9.62
CA ALA A 226 -24.77 -9.04 -9.29
C ALA A 226 -25.29 -7.98 -10.28
N THR A 227 -24.40 -7.26 -10.95
CA THR A 227 -24.74 -6.23 -11.95
C THR A 227 -24.90 -6.75 -13.38
N ARG A 228 -24.76 -8.07 -13.60
CA ARG A 228 -24.95 -8.74 -14.90
C ARG A 228 -26.35 -9.33 -15.01
#